data_AF-A0A3N2MA80-F1
#
_entry.id   AF-A0A3N2MA80-F1
#
_cell.length_a   1.000
_cell.length_b   1.000
_cell.length_c   1.000
_cell.angle_alpha   90.00
_cell.angle_beta   90.00
_cell.angle_gamma   90.00
#
_symmetry.space_group_name_H-M   'P 1'
#
loop_
_entity.id
_entity.type
_entity.pdbx_description
1 polymer ?
#
loop_
_entity_poly.entity_id
_entity_poly.type
_entity_poly.pdbx_seq_one_letter_code
_entity_poly.pdbx_strand_id
1 'polypeptide(L)'
;MKLLIKIITGSPSYIYTVIIGLAICWLTLAPKPLPECEIDLFPGADKIVHAIMFGAFGAAIYVDTVRMFRSINRVGCAISAICVSAVCGGIIELLQSGMQLGRSAETADFVADCAGAVAGSLLAWIFFVPDNDRLKCAKSTGTTDLRRVSEMYHEAFPPEEQRPWNDILDKIKSNNPIFSLNVIYFNGNPVGLITFWNFNSFVYIEHFAVDSAFRGKNIGSRVLKKFCRQTKRPVVLEVEPSTCGEIAKRRIEFYNRIGFHSFPDFKYIQPPYDTGLPPVELMLMSTSDNIDLQNVTHRLHSDVYGKN
;
A
#
# COMPACT_ATOMS: atom_id res chain seq x y z
N MET A 1 -16.95 -5.19 9.49
CA MET A 1 -16.15 -4.33 8.60
C MET A 1 -15.07 -5.08 7.79
N LYS A 2 -14.10 -5.79 8.41
CA LYS A 2 -13.01 -6.47 7.68
C LYS A 2 -13.48 -7.51 6.64
N LEU A 3 -14.52 -8.28 6.96
CA LEU A 3 -15.12 -9.25 6.03
C LEU A 3 -15.76 -8.58 4.80
N LEU A 4 -16.54 -7.52 5.04
CA LEU A 4 -17.17 -6.73 3.97
C LEU A 4 -16.13 -6.16 3.01
N ILE A 5 -15.06 -5.55 3.55
CA ILE A 5 -13.96 -5.02 2.73
C ILE A 5 -13.33 -6.13 1.89
N LYS A 6 -13.11 -7.33 2.45
CA LYS A 6 -12.53 -8.47 1.73
C LYS A 6 -13.42 -8.95 0.58
N ILE A 7 -14.74 -9.00 0.79
CA ILE A 7 -15.72 -9.36 -0.25
C ILE A 7 -15.69 -8.32 -1.37
N ILE A 8 -15.71 -7.03 -1.01
CA ILE A 8 -15.69 -5.93 -1.97
C ILE A 8 -14.39 -5.95 -2.77
N THR A 9 -13.23 -6.10 -2.12
CA THR A 9 -11.93 -6.08 -2.82
C THR A 9 -11.68 -7.31 -3.67
N GLY A 10 -12.30 -8.46 -3.35
CA GLY A 10 -12.17 -9.71 -4.11
C GLY A 10 -13.06 -9.83 -5.34
N SER A 11 -14.10 -8.99 -5.45
CA SER A 11 -15.03 -9.02 -6.59
C SER A 11 -14.52 -8.20 -7.78
N PRO A 12 -14.99 -8.39 -9.02
CA PRO A 12 -14.65 -7.51 -10.14
C PRO A 12 -14.92 -6.03 -9.84
N SER A 13 -14.11 -5.13 -10.39
CA SER A 13 -14.37 -3.68 -10.27
C SER A 13 -15.72 -3.32 -10.91
N TYR A 14 -16.41 -2.32 -10.37
CA TYR A 14 -17.70 -1.79 -10.83
C TYR A 14 -18.93 -2.70 -10.66
N ILE A 15 -18.78 -3.96 -10.23
CA ILE A 15 -19.94 -4.85 -10.13
C ILE A 15 -21.02 -4.31 -9.18
N TYR A 16 -20.62 -3.81 -8.01
CA TYR A 16 -21.56 -3.22 -7.05
C TYR A 16 -22.09 -1.87 -7.51
N THR A 17 -21.24 -1.05 -8.14
CA THR A 17 -21.66 0.22 -8.74
C THR A 17 -22.74 0.00 -9.79
N VAL A 18 -22.57 -0.99 -10.67
CA VAL A 18 -23.58 -1.34 -11.70
C VAL A 18 -24.86 -1.87 -11.07
N ILE A 19 -24.77 -2.78 -10.10
CA ILE A 19 -25.95 -3.32 -9.42
C ILE A 19 -26.75 -2.21 -8.73
N ILE A 20 -26.07 -1.31 -8.01
CA ILE A 20 -26.70 -0.17 -7.34
C ILE A 20 -27.31 0.78 -8.38
N GLY A 21 -26.58 1.14 -9.43
CA GLY A 21 -27.09 2.02 -10.50
C GLY A 21 -28.33 1.46 -11.19
N LEU A 22 -28.35 0.15 -11.50
CA LEU A 22 -29.52 -0.52 -12.06
C LEU A 22 -30.71 -0.53 -11.09
N ALA A 23 -30.47 -0.76 -9.80
CA ALA A 23 -31.51 -0.69 -8.78
C ALA A 23 -32.08 0.74 -8.65
N ILE A 24 -31.23 1.77 -8.72
CA ILE A 24 -31.66 3.17 -8.72
C ILE A 24 -32.55 3.43 -9.93
N CYS A 25 -32.09 3.12 -11.14
CA CYS A 25 -32.88 3.30 -12.36
C CYS A 25 -34.24 2.58 -12.27
N TRP A 26 -34.28 1.35 -11.74
CA TRP A 26 -35.53 0.63 -11.55
C TRP A 26 -36.47 1.34 -10.57
N LEU A 27 -35.96 1.76 -9.41
CA LEU A 27 -36.76 2.42 -8.37
C LEU A 27 -37.25 3.82 -8.79
N THR A 28 -36.49 4.54 -9.62
CA THR A 28 -36.81 5.92 -10.01
C THR A 28 -37.58 6.04 -11.31
N LEU A 29 -37.36 5.13 -12.28
CA LEU A 29 -37.95 5.20 -13.62
C LEU A 29 -39.10 4.22 -13.86
N ALA A 30 -39.24 3.16 -13.04
CA ALA A 30 -40.38 2.26 -13.19
C ALA A 30 -41.68 2.95 -12.68
N PRO A 31 -42.84 2.77 -13.35
CA PRO A 31 -44.08 3.45 -12.98
C PRO A 31 -44.61 3.09 -11.57
N LYS A 32 -44.48 1.83 -11.17
CA LYS A 32 -44.86 1.31 -9.83
C LYS A 32 -43.92 0.18 -9.42
N PRO A 33 -42.69 0.50 -8.95
CA PRO A 33 -41.67 -0.51 -8.65
C PRO A 33 -41.97 -1.31 -7.38
N LEU A 34 -42.78 -0.75 -6.46
CA LEU A 34 -43.11 -1.34 -5.16
C LEU A 34 -44.63 -1.39 -4.99
N PRO A 35 -45.17 -2.37 -4.23
CA PRO A 35 -46.57 -2.37 -3.84
C PRO A 35 -46.91 -1.11 -3.05
N GLU A 36 -48.12 -0.59 -3.20
CA GLU A 36 -48.62 0.54 -2.39
C GLU A 36 -48.66 0.09 -0.92
N CYS A 37 -47.66 0.52 -0.15
CA CYS A 37 -47.61 0.35 1.28
C CYS A 37 -48.05 1.68 1.88
N GLU A 38 -49.21 1.73 2.52
CA GLU A 38 -49.81 2.93 3.16
C GLU A 38 -49.05 3.37 4.42
N ILE A 39 -47.73 3.45 4.36
CA ILE A 39 -46.91 4.00 5.44
C ILE A 39 -46.56 5.43 5.06
N ASP A 40 -47.41 6.37 5.47
CA ASP A 40 -47.06 7.79 5.50
C ASP A 40 -45.90 7.98 6.50
N LEU A 41 -44.67 7.98 5.99
CA LEU A 41 -43.46 8.13 6.81
C LEU A 41 -43.43 9.50 7.49
N PHE A 42 -43.13 10.55 6.74
CA PHE A 42 -43.13 11.96 7.14
C PHE A 42 -42.89 12.85 5.89
N PRO A 43 -43.24 14.15 5.92
CA PRO A 43 -42.99 15.05 4.80
C PRO A 43 -41.50 15.12 4.43
N GLY A 44 -41.16 14.85 3.16
CA GLY A 44 -39.78 14.87 2.67
C GLY A 44 -39.01 13.55 2.80
N ALA A 45 -39.66 12.45 3.20
CA ALA A 45 -39.02 11.13 3.28
C ALA A 45 -38.48 10.64 1.92
N ASP A 46 -39.15 11.01 0.82
CA ASP A 46 -38.71 10.82 -0.57
C ASP A 46 -37.28 11.34 -0.80
N LYS A 47 -37.00 12.56 -0.35
CA LYS A 47 -35.69 13.23 -0.52
C LYS A 47 -34.60 12.51 0.26
N ILE A 48 -34.93 11.99 1.44
CA ILE A 48 -33.99 11.21 2.23
C ILE A 48 -33.67 9.88 1.53
N VAL A 49 -34.66 9.22 0.94
CA VAL A 49 -34.44 8.00 0.15
C VAL A 49 -33.51 8.27 -1.03
N HIS A 50 -33.73 9.37 -1.76
CA HIS A 50 -32.84 9.85 -2.82
C HIS A 50 -31.39 10.05 -2.32
N ALA A 51 -31.22 10.79 -1.22
CA ALA A 51 -29.91 11.01 -0.61
C ALA A 51 -29.22 9.70 -0.17
N ILE A 52 -29.96 8.73 0.39
CA ILE A 52 -29.41 7.43 0.78
C ILE A 52 -28.98 6.63 -0.44
N MET A 53 -29.83 6.56 -1.48
CA MET A 53 -29.55 5.82 -2.71
C MET A 53 -28.31 6.35 -3.43
N PHE A 54 -28.23 7.66 -3.63
CA PHE A 54 -27.07 8.30 -4.24
C PHE A 54 -25.84 8.33 -3.32
N GLY A 55 -26.03 8.28 -2.00
CA GLY A 55 -24.95 8.04 -1.05
C GLY A 55 -24.32 6.65 -1.22
N ALA A 56 -25.14 5.61 -1.36
CA ALA A 56 -24.63 4.26 -1.66
C ALA A 56 -23.93 4.20 -3.02
N PHE A 57 -24.49 4.87 -4.03
CA PHE A 57 -23.91 4.94 -5.38
C PHE A 57 -22.56 5.67 -5.40
N GLY A 58 -22.49 6.86 -4.79
CA GLY A 58 -21.24 7.63 -4.67
C GLY A 58 -20.17 6.88 -3.87
N ALA A 59 -20.55 6.21 -2.78
CA ALA A 59 -19.64 5.34 -2.03
C ALA A 59 -19.09 4.19 -2.90
N ALA A 60 -19.93 3.54 -3.70
CA ALA A 60 -19.52 2.46 -4.59
C ALA A 60 -18.56 2.94 -5.68
N ILE A 61 -18.86 4.07 -6.35
CA ILE A 61 -17.98 4.68 -7.35
C ILE A 61 -16.64 5.06 -6.74
N TYR A 62 -16.63 5.67 -5.54
CA TYR A 62 -15.40 6.01 -4.83
C TYR A 62 -14.53 4.78 -4.60
N VAL A 63 -15.12 3.70 -4.08
CA VAL A 63 -14.38 2.45 -3.81
C VAL A 63 -13.82 1.86 -5.10
N ASP A 64 -14.60 1.83 -6.19
CA ASP A 64 -14.16 1.28 -7.47
C ASP A 64 -13.08 2.12 -8.14
N THR A 65 -13.19 3.45 -8.11
CA THR A 65 -12.15 4.36 -8.63
C THR A 65 -10.85 4.24 -7.85
N VAL A 66 -10.91 4.15 -6.52
CA VAL A 66 -9.72 3.90 -5.67
C VAL A 66 -9.08 2.54 -5.97
N ARG A 67 -9.88 1.51 -6.27
CA ARG A 67 -9.38 0.16 -6.60
C ARG A 67 -8.74 0.10 -7.99
N MET A 68 -9.37 0.73 -8.98
CA MET A 68 -8.95 0.67 -10.38
C MET A 68 -7.80 1.64 -10.68
N PHE A 69 -7.94 2.91 -10.27
CA PHE A 69 -7.02 3.98 -10.62
C PHE A 69 -6.05 4.27 -9.48
N ARG A 70 -5.04 3.41 -9.34
CA ARG A 70 -4.00 3.55 -8.32
C ARG A 70 -3.13 4.81 -8.46
N SER A 71 -3.19 5.49 -9.60
CA SER A 71 -2.47 6.74 -9.86
C SER A 71 -3.20 7.99 -9.37
N ILE A 72 -4.51 7.93 -9.18
CA ILE A 72 -5.31 9.08 -8.74
C ILE A 72 -5.27 9.14 -7.21
N ASN A 73 -5.01 10.33 -6.67
CA ASN A 73 -5.05 10.53 -5.23
C ASN A 73 -6.49 10.40 -4.69
N ARG A 74 -6.65 10.16 -3.40
CA ARG A 74 -7.98 9.90 -2.81
C ARG A 74 -8.96 11.07 -2.97
N VAL A 75 -8.43 12.30 -3.00
CA VAL A 75 -9.19 13.53 -3.26
C VAL A 75 -9.79 13.47 -4.67
N GLY A 76 -8.98 13.16 -5.68
CA GLY A 76 -9.41 13.02 -7.07
C GLY A 76 -10.44 11.91 -7.24
N CYS A 77 -10.28 10.77 -6.56
CA CYS A 77 -11.30 9.72 -6.57
C CYS A 77 -12.63 10.20 -5.98
N ALA A 78 -12.61 10.92 -4.85
CA ALA A 78 -13.82 11.47 -4.23
C ALA A 78 -14.51 12.51 -5.14
N ILE A 79 -13.74 13.43 -5.73
CA ILE A 79 -14.27 14.39 -6.70
C ILE A 79 -14.90 13.65 -7.88
N SER A 80 -14.22 12.65 -8.44
CA SER A 80 -14.74 11.88 -9.57
C SER A 80 -16.05 11.15 -9.22
N ALA A 81 -16.15 10.57 -8.02
CA ALA A 81 -17.35 9.88 -7.56
C ALA A 81 -18.53 10.82 -7.40
N ILE A 82 -18.29 12.01 -6.83
CA ILE A 82 -19.31 13.07 -6.69
C ILE A 82 -19.77 13.55 -8.07
N CYS A 83 -18.84 13.86 -8.97
CA CYS A 83 -19.16 14.34 -10.32
C CYS A 83 -19.97 13.31 -11.12
N VAL A 84 -19.54 12.05 -11.14
CA VAL A 84 -20.25 10.98 -11.85
C VAL A 84 -21.65 10.78 -11.27
N SER A 85 -21.78 10.77 -9.94
CA SER A 85 -23.08 10.63 -9.28
C SER A 85 -24.02 11.80 -9.61
N ALA A 86 -23.51 13.03 -9.60
CA ALA A 86 -24.31 14.22 -9.95
C ALA A 86 -24.78 14.20 -11.41
N VAL A 87 -23.93 13.77 -12.35
CA VAL A 87 -24.32 13.60 -13.76
C VAL A 87 -25.41 12.53 -13.90
N CYS A 88 -25.25 11.40 -13.21
CA CYS A 88 -26.27 10.34 -13.23
C CYS A 88 -27.61 10.81 -12.62
N GLY A 89 -27.57 11.57 -11.51
CA GLY A 89 -28.77 12.17 -10.91
C GLY A 89 -29.49 13.09 -11.88
N GLY A 90 -28.76 14.05 -12.47
CA GLY A 90 -29.34 14.97 -13.45
C GLY A 90 -29.90 14.26 -14.70
N ILE A 91 -29.27 13.18 -15.17
CA ILE A 91 -29.83 12.36 -16.26
C ILE A 91 -31.15 11.71 -15.85
N ILE A 92 -31.23 11.15 -14.63
CA ILE A 92 -32.46 10.51 -14.13
C ILE A 92 -33.59 11.53 -14.04
N GLU A 93 -33.33 12.74 -13.55
CA GLU A 93 -34.34 13.80 -13.49
C GLU A 93 -34.85 14.22 -14.86
N LEU A 94 -33.95 14.39 -15.84
CA LEU A 94 -34.31 14.70 -17.22
C LEU A 94 -35.19 13.59 -17.83
N LEU A 95 -34.86 12.32 -17.55
CA LEU A 95 -35.65 11.18 -17.99
C LEU A 95 -37.02 11.14 -17.31
N GLN A 96 -37.10 11.37 -16.00
CA GLN A 96 -38.37 11.44 -15.27
C GLN A 96 -39.29 12.54 -15.80
N SER A 97 -38.72 13.72 -16.08
CA SER A 97 -39.44 14.82 -16.72
C SER A 97 -39.97 14.45 -18.10
N GLY A 98 -39.13 13.80 -18.93
CA GLY A 98 -39.50 13.38 -20.29
C GLY A 98 -40.54 12.25 -20.33
N MET A 99 -40.55 11.37 -19.33
CA MET A 99 -41.46 10.21 -19.27
C MET A 99 -42.87 10.57 -18.77
N GLN A 100 -43.13 11.82 -18.37
CA GLN A 100 -44.45 12.30 -17.89
C GLN A 100 -45.07 11.38 -16.81
N LEU A 101 -44.24 10.80 -15.94
CA LEU A 101 -44.61 9.81 -14.92
C LEU A 101 -45.50 10.37 -13.78
N GLY A 102 -46.07 11.57 -13.94
CA GLY A 102 -46.85 12.25 -12.89
C GLY A 102 -46.02 12.76 -11.71
N ARG A 103 -44.69 12.73 -11.81
CA ARG A 103 -43.75 13.30 -10.84
C ARG A 103 -43.11 14.53 -11.48
N SER A 104 -43.25 15.70 -10.86
CA SER A 104 -42.51 16.89 -11.27
C SER A 104 -41.03 16.65 -11.01
N ALA A 105 -40.16 17.04 -11.95
CA ALA A 105 -38.73 17.15 -11.64
C ALA A 105 -38.57 18.21 -10.56
N GLU A 106 -38.49 17.77 -9.30
CA GLU A 106 -38.24 18.65 -8.17
C GLU A 106 -36.74 18.88 -8.10
N THR A 107 -36.29 20.12 -8.26
CA THR A 107 -34.88 20.49 -8.03
C THR A 107 -34.36 20.06 -6.66
N ALA A 108 -35.26 19.75 -5.72
CA ALA A 108 -34.93 19.21 -4.41
C ALA A 108 -34.45 17.76 -4.44
N ASP A 109 -34.88 16.94 -5.41
CA ASP A 109 -34.40 15.56 -5.59
C ASP A 109 -32.96 15.58 -6.12
N PHE A 110 -32.64 16.46 -7.08
CA PHE A 110 -31.26 16.70 -7.52
C PHE A 110 -30.34 17.05 -6.36
N VAL A 111 -30.79 17.97 -5.53
CA VAL A 111 -30.03 18.46 -4.38
C VAL A 111 -29.83 17.32 -3.39
N ALA A 112 -30.86 16.50 -3.15
CA ALA A 112 -30.76 15.32 -2.31
C ALA A 112 -29.77 14.29 -2.87
N ASP A 113 -29.81 14.02 -4.18
CA ASP A 113 -28.89 13.13 -4.87
C ASP A 113 -27.43 13.59 -4.74
N CYS A 114 -27.18 14.89 -4.99
CA CYS A 114 -25.87 15.49 -4.83
C CYS A 114 -25.38 15.44 -3.36
N ALA A 115 -26.23 15.80 -2.40
CA ALA A 115 -25.90 15.76 -0.98
C ALA A 115 -25.58 14.33 -0.52
N GLY A 116 -26.39 13.37 -0.97
CA GLY A 116 -26.19 11.94 -0.78
C GLY A 116 -24.82 11.50 -1.31
N ALA A 117 -24.52 11.78 -2.58
CA ALA A 117 -23.27 11.41 -3.21
C ALA A 117 -22.03 11.96 -2.49
N VAL A 118 -22.10 13.21 -2.01
CA VAL A 118 -21.03 13.81 -1.19
C VAL A 118 -20.87 13.07 0.13
N ALA A 119 -21.95 12.89 0.89
CA ALA A 119 -21.92 12.21 2.19
C ALA A 119 -21.43 10.77 2.08
N GLY A 120 -21.94 10.01 1.09
CA GLY A 120 -21.53 8.65 0.79
C GLY A 120 -20.06 8.53 0.41
N SER A 121 -19.57 9.42 -0.45
CA SER A 121 -18.16 9.46 -0.85
C SER A 121 -17.24 9.78 0.33
N LEU A 122 -17.64 10.69 1.22
CA LEU A 122 -16.89 11.03 2.44
C LEU A 122 -16.85 9.87 3.45
N LEU A 123 -17.99 9.20 3.68
CA LEU A 123 -18.03 8.01 4.53
C LEU A 123 -17.16 6.90 3.95
N ALA A 124 -17.25 6.64 2.65
CA ALA A 124 -16.41 5.68 1.96
C ALA A 124 -14.92 6.05 2.08
N TRP A 125 -14.56 7.33 1.98
CA TRP A 125 -13.21 7.79 2.24
C TRP A 125 -12.76 7.43 3.65
N ILE A 126 -13.54 7.74 4.68
CA ILE A 126 -13.09 7.51 6.06
C ILE A 126 -12.85 6.02 6.32
N PHE A 127 -13.75 5.16 5.87
CA PHE A 127 -13.72 3.72 6.21
C PHE A 127 -12.96 2.85 5.20
N PHE A 128 -12.87 3.25 3.94
CA PHE A 128 -12.16 2.52 2.88
C PHE A 128 -10.79 3.13 2.59
N VAL A 129 -9.79 2.69 3.35
CA VAL A 129 -8.38 2.98 3.08
C VAL A 129 -7.80 1.82 2.26
N PRO A 130 -7.39 2.04 1.00
CA PRO A 130 -6.80 1.01 0.17
C PRO A 130 -5.48 0.51 0.79
N ASP A 131 -5.16 -0.75 0.57
CA ASP A 131 -4.00 -1.40 1.18
C ASP A 131 -2.66 -0.71 0.85
N ASN A 132 -2.56 -0.03 -0.30
CA ASN A 132 -1.37 0.75 -0.67
C ASN A 132 -1.13 1.97 0.23
N ASP A 133 -2.18 2.56 0.80
CA ASP A 133 -2.05 3.70 1.71
C ASP A 133 -1.80 3.27 3.15
N ARG A 134 -2.18 2.03 3.48
CA ARG A 134 -1.88 1.42 4.78
C ARG A 134 -0.41 1.10 4.94
N LEU A 135 0.27 0.71 3.86
CA LEU A 135 1.68 0.32 3.87
C LEU A 135 2.55 1.40 3.25
N LYS A 136 3.33 2.09 4.08
CA LYS A 136 4.28 3.12 3.64
C LYS A 136 5.71 2.71 4.02
N CYS A 137 6.66 3.10 3.20
CA CYS A 137 8.09 2.98 3.49
C CYS A 137 8.70 4.34 3.16
N ALA A 138 9.19 5.03 4.17
CA ALA A 138 9.65 6.41 4.06
C ALA A 138 10.74 6.71 5.08
N LYS A 139 11.48 7.79 4.90
CA LYS A 139 12.43 8.30 5.91
C LYS A 139 11.67 8.56 7.22
N SER A 140 12.35 8.33 8.36
CA SER A 140 11.74 8.55 9.67
C SER A 140 11.23 9.99 9.83
N THR A 141 10.03 10.14 10.40
CA THR A 141 9.38 11.43 10.61
C THR A 141 9.58 12.01 12.02
N GLY A 142 10.20 11.28 12.95
CA GLY A 142 10.40 11.77 14.32
C GLY A 142 11.25 10.86 15.22
N THR A 143 11.50 11.32 16.44
CA THR A 143 12.35 10.61 17.44
C THR A 143 11.70 9.35 17.99
N THR A 144 10.38 9.34 18.19
CA THR A 144 9.62 8.16 18.66
C THR A 144 9.72 6.99 17.68
N ASP A 145 9.63 7.27 16.38
CA ASP A 145 9.78 6.26 15.33
C ASP A 145 11.17 5.62 15.37
N LEU A 146 12.22 6.44 15.53
CA LEU A 146 13.60 5.95 15.62
C LEU A 146 13.83 5.05 16.83
N ARG A 147 13.22 5.36 17.98
CA ARG A 147 13.31 4.50 19.17
C ARG A 147 12.70 3.13 18.90
N ARG A 148 11.47 3.08 18.38
CA ARG A 148 10.79 1.80 18.10
C ARG A 148 11.53 0.99 17.05
N VAL A 149 12.07 1.66 16.04
CA VAL A 149 12.89 1.03 14.99
C VAL A 149 14.19 0.48 15.54
N SER A 150 14.85 1.19 16.46
CA SER A 150 16.03 0.71 17.15
C SER A 150 15.74 -0.59 17.91
N GLU A 151 14.64 -0.67 18.66
CA GLU A 151 14.23 -1.89 19.36
C GLU A 151 14.03 -3.07 18.38
N MET A 152 13.31 -2.84 17.28
CA MET A 152 13.08 -3.86 16.24
C MET A 152 14.40 -4.31 15.57
N TYR A 153 15.35 -3.40 15.39
CA TYR A 153 16.65 -3.71 14.82
C TYR A 153 17.47 -4.64 15.72
N HIS A 154 17.60 -4.31 17.01
CA HIS A 154 18.36 -5.13 17.96
C HIS A 154 17.69 -6.49 18.24
N GLU A 155 16.37 -6.60 18.11
CA GLU A 155 15.66 -7.89 18.22
C GLU A 155 15.85 -8.75 16.95
N ALA A 156 15.92 -8.14 15.77
CA ALA A 156 15.90 -8.85 14.50
C ALA A 156 17.27 -9.43 14.09
N PHE A 157 18.36 -8.79 14.49
CA PHE A 157 19.72 -9.14 14.09
C PHE A 157 20.55 -9.46 15.33
N PRO A 158 21.36 -10.53 15.37
CA PRO A 158 22.30 -10.79 16.46
C PRO A 158 23.45 -9.76 16.48
N PRO A 159 24.16 -9.57 17.60
CA PRO A 159 25.18 -8.51 17.74
C PRO A 159 26.25 -8.51 16.63
N GLU A 160 26.62 -9.67 16.12
CA GLU A 160 27.65 -9.84 15.07
C GLU A 160 27.18 -9.31 13.70
N GLU A 161 25.87 -9.24 13.48
CA GLU A 161 25.23 -8.71 12.28
C GLU A 161 24.84 -7.22 12.43
N GLN A 162 25.07 -6.62 13.60
CA GLN A 162 24.65 -5.25 13.89
C GLN A 162 25.77 -4.23 13.64
N ARG A 163 25.55 -3.32 12.70
CA ARG A 163 26.21 -2.00 12.72
C ARG A 163 25.86 -1.26 14.02
N PRO A 164 26.82 -0.60 14.69
CA PRO A 164 26.54 0.23 15.86
C PRO A 164 25.43 1.25 15.57
N TRP A 165 24.39 1.27 16.42
CA TRP A 165 23.22 2.11 16.18
C TRP A 165 23.55 3.60 16.07
N ASN A 166 24.56 4.08 16.82
CA ASN A 166 25.01 5.47 16.75
C ASN A 166 25.59 5.81 15.36
N ASP A 167 26.28 4.89 14.69
CA ASP A 167 26.78 5.11 13.33
C ASP A 167 25.62 5.26 12.33
N ILE A 168 24.55 4.46 12.46
CA ILE A 168 23.33 4.63 11.67
C ILE A 168 22.74 6.03 11.87
N LEU A 169 22.63 6.49 13.12
CA LEU A 169 22.11 7.82 13.44
C LEU A 169 23.00 8.93 12.87
N ASP A 170 24.32 8.79 12.98
CA ASP A 170 25.27 9.79 12.50
C ASP A 170 25.25 9.89 10.96
N LYS A 171 25.14 8.76 10.25
CA LYS A 171 24.95 8.76 8.78
C LYS A 171 23.65 9.44 8.36
N ILE A 172 22.56 9.25 9.11
CA ILE A 172 21.27 9.91 8.84
C ILE A 172 21.38 11.42 9.11
N LYS A 173 21.95 11.82 10.25
CA LYS A 173 22.11 13.23 10.66
C LYS A 173 23.04 14.01 9.74
N SER A 174 24.15 13.40 9.32
CA SER A 174 25.09 13.97 8.37
C SER A 174 24.55 14.02 6.93
N ASN A 175 23.33 13.51 6.70
CA ASN A 175 22.71 13.41 5.38
C ASN A 175 23.64 12.73 4.37
N ASN A 176 24.22 11.59 4.77
CA ASN A 176 25.09 10.80 3.93
C ASN A 176 24.40 10.54 2.57
N PRO A 177 25.06 10.88 1.44
CA PRO A 177 24.40 10.90 0.14
C PRO A 177 24.03 9.51 -0.38
N ILE A 178 24.71 8.46 0.11
CA ILE A 178 24.52 7.09 -0.35
C ILE A 178 23.79 6.22 0.66
N PHE A 179 23.86 6.51 1.97
CA PHE A 179 23.17 5.73 2.99
C PHE A 179 21.75 6.23 3.27
N SER A 180 20.81 5.32 3.53
CA SER A 180 19.45 5.66 3.92
C SER A 180 18.85 4.64 4.87
N LEU A 181 18.09 5.14 5.86
CA LEU A 181 17.20 4.36 6.69
C LEU A 181 15.76 4.79 6.42
N ASN A 182 14.94 3.83 6.01
CA ASN A 182 13.50 4.02 5.89
C ASN A 182 12.76 3.15 6.90
N VAL A 183 11.71 3.71 7.47
CA VAL A 183 10.79 3.05 8.39
C VAL A 183 9.61 2.49 7.60
N ILE A 184 9.21 1.26 7.93
CA ILE A 184 8.04 0.61 7.35
C ILE A 184 6.86 0.90 8.27
N TYR A 185 5.85 1.62 7.76
CA TYR A 185 4.62 1.92 8.49
C TYR A 185 3.47 1.06 7.99
N PHE A 186 2.71 0.49 8.92
CA PHE A 186 1.46 -0.19 8.66
C PHE A 186 0.32 0.43 9.48
N ASN A 187 -0.67 0.99 8.80
CA ASN A 187 -1.75 1.81 9.41
C ASN A 187 -1.21 2.94 10.29
N GLY A 188 -0.12 3.59 9.87
CA GLY A 188 0.51 4.69 10.62
C GLY A 188 1.46 4.27 11.74
N ASN A 189 1.50 2.99 12.11
CA ASN A 189 2.42 2.49 13.14
C ASN A 189 3.73 1.99 12.51
N PRO A 190 4.90 2.27 13.09
CA PRO A 190 6.16 1.68 12.65
C PRO A 190 6.17 0.17 12.96
N VAL A 191 6.38 -0.65 11.93
CA VAL A 191 6.34 -2.13 12.00
C VAL A 191 7.57 -2.80 11.38
N GLY A 192 8.59 -2.03 11.05
CA GLY A 192 9.83 -2.56 10.48
C GLY A 192 10.74 -1.48 9.94
N LEU A 193 11.84 -1.92 9.35
CA LEU A 193 12.87 -1.04 8.81
C LEU A 193 13.53 -1.62 7.57
N ILE A 194 14.11 -0.72 6.78
CA ILE A 194 15.04 -1.06 5.70
C ILE A 194 16.19 -0.04 5.70
N THR A 195 17.42 -0.51 5.82
CA THR A 195 18.63 0.29 5.58
C THR A 195 19.25 -0.13 4.26
N PHE A 196 19.70 0.85 3.48
CA PHE A 196 20.24 0.59 2.15
C PHE A 196 21.24 1.65 1.71
N TRP A 197 22.14 1.22 0.82
CA TRP A 197 23.20 2.01 0.21
C TRP A 197 22.90 2.20 -1.28
N ASN A 198 22.88 3.45 -1.72
CA ASN A 198 22.59 3.87 -3.08
C ASN A 198 23.87 4.11 -3.86
N PHE A 199 24.37 3.07 -4.53
CA PHE A 199 25.50 3.21 -5.45
C PHE A 199 25.00 3.59 -6.85
N ASN A 200 25.90 4.07 -7.71
CA ASN A 200 25.52 4.47 -9.06
C ASN A 200 24.98 3.30 -9.89
N SER A 201 25.60 2.12 -9.80
CA SER A 201 25.24 0.93 -10.59
C SER A 201 24.22 0.00 -9.92
N PHE A 202 24.10 0.00 -8.60
CA PHE A 202 23.19 -0.88 -7.85
C PHE A 202 22.74 -0.25 -6.53
N VAL A 203 21.75 -0.86 -5.88
CA VAL A 203 21.38 -0.54 -4.51
C VAL A 203 21.57 -1.76 -3.63
N TYR A 204 22.26 -1.59 -2.51
CA TYR A 204 22.49 -2.67 -1.56
C TYR A 204 21.59 -2.50 -0.34
N ILE A 205 20.81 -3.54 -0.02
CA ILE A 205 20.02 -3.61 1.22
C ILE A 205 20.92 -4.27 2.27
N GLU A 206 21.30 -3.48 3.28
CA GLU A 206 22.15 -3.95 4.39
C GLU A 206 21.30 -4.62 5.47
N HIS A 207 20.21 -3.97 5.91
CA HIS A 207 19.30 -4.53 6.89
C HIS A 207 17.85 -4.42 6.42
N PHE A 208 17.10 -5.50 6.55
CA PHE A 208 15.66 -5.52 6.30
C PHE A 208 14.94 -6.38 7.33
N ALA A 209 14.05 -5.74 8.10
CA ALA A 209 13.31 -6.42 9.16
C ALA A 209 11.85 -5.95 9.22
N VAL A 210 10.96 -6.90 9.50
CA VAL A 210 9.56 -6.64 9.85
C VAL A 210 9.31 -7.24 11.23
N ASP A 211 8.66 -6.45 12.08
CA ASP A 211 8.26 -6.82 13.44
C ASP A 211 7.59 -8.19 13.45
N SER A 212 7.97 -9.01 14.43
CA SER A 212 7.54 -10.41 14.54
C SER A 212 6.01 -10.55 14.62
N ALA A 213 5.30 -9.60 15.26
CA ALA A 213 3.84 -9.57 15.36
C ALA A 213 3.13 -9.27 14.01
N PHE A 214 3.89 -8.84 13.01
CA PHE A 214 3.41 -8.48 11.68
C PHE A 214 3.90 -9.43 10.57
N ARG A 215 4.65 -10.48 10.92
CA ARG A 215 5.04 -11.55 9.99
C ARG A 215 3.82 -12.36 9.52
N GLY A 216 3.95 -13.04 8.38
CA GLY A 216 2.85 -13.83 7.76
C GLY A 216 1.74 -13.01 7.09
N LYS A 217 1.76 -11.68 7.18
CA LYS A 217 0.76 -10.77 6.57
C LYS A 217 1.18 -10.24 5.18
N ASN A 218 2.18 -10.86 4.54
CA ASN A 218 2.80 -10.43 3.28
C ASN A 218 3.34 -8.98 3.29
N ILE A 219 3.57 -8.37 4.46
CA ILE A 219 4.11 -7.01 4.58
C ILE A 219 5.49 -6.94 3.95
N GLY A 220 6.41 -7.83 4.34
CA GLY A 220 7.78 -7.81 3.84
C GLY A 220 7.87 -7.94 2.32
N SER A 221 7.15 -8.90 1.73
CA SER A 221 7.10 -9.09 0.28
C SER A 221 6.54 -7.87 -0.45
N ARG A 222 5.51 -7.21 0.11
CA ARG A 222 4.93 -6.00 -0.48
C ARG A 222 5.88 -4.81 -0.43
N VAL A 223 6.59 -4.62 0.69
CA VAL A 223 7.59 -3.54 0.84
C VAL A 223 8.72 -3.75 -0.15
N LEU A 224 9.33 -4.93 -0.18
CA LEU A 224 10.47 -5.20 -1.07
C LEU A 224 10.08 -5.11 -2.55
N LYS A 225 8.92 -5.64 -2.96
CA LYS A 225 8.45 -5.49 -4.35
C LYS A 225 8.26 -4.03 -4.73
N LYS A 226 7.71 -3.21 -3.82
CA LYS A 226 7.55 -1.76 -4.06
C LYS A 226 8.91 -1.06 -4.13
N PHE A 227 9.81 -1.38 -3.22
CA PHE A 227 11.17 -0.85 -3.17
C PHE A 227 11.94 -1.14 -4.47
N CYS A 228 11.99 -2.41 -4.91
CA CYS A 228 12.70 -2.79 -6.13
C CYS A 228 12.13 -2.09 -7.37
N ARG A 229 10.79 -1.97 -7.48
CA ARG A 229 10.14 -1.25 -8.59
C ARG A 229 10.49 0.24 -8.62
N GLN A 230 10.68 0.87 -7.46
CA GLN A 230 11.02 2.29 -7.36
C GLN A 230 12.48 2.56 -7.68
N THR A 231 13.38 1.65 -7.30
CA THR A 231 14.83 1.84 -7.42
C THR A 231 15.35 1.81 -8.85
N LYS A 232 14.66 1.14 -9.80
CA LYS A 232 15.00 0.98 -11.24
C LYS A 232 16.41 0.46 -11.57
N ARG A 233 17.28 0.27 -10.57
CA ARG A 233 18.61 -0.33 -10.63
C ARG A 233 18.58 -1.72 -10.00
N PRO A 234 19.55 -2.60 -10.30
CA PRO A 234 19.73 -3.86 -9.59
C PRO A 234 19.75 -3.63 -8.08
N VAL A 235 18.95 -4.41 -7.36
CA VAL A 235 18.98 -4.43 -5.89
C VAL A 235 19.77 -5.67 -5.47
N VAL A 236 20.70 -5.51 -4.54
CA VAL A 236 21.58 -6.55 -4.01
C VAL A 236 21.36 -6.68 -2.52
N LEU A 237 21.49 -7.90 -2.01
CA LEU A 237 21.49 -8.21 -0.59
C LEU A 237 22.37 -9.42 -0.30
N GLU A 238 22.67 -9.62 0.98
CA GLU A 238 23.41 -10.77 1.48
C GLU A 238 22.46 -11.74 2.20
N VAL A 239 22.70 -13.04 2.02
CA VAL A 239 22.02 -14.11 2.74
C VAL A 239 23.01 -15.19 3.16
N GLU A 240 22.68 -15.91 4.22
CA GLU A 240 23.38 -17.16 4.54
C GLU A 240 23.20 -18.17 3.40
N PRO A 241 24.25 -18.93 3.03
CA PRO A 241 24.13 -20.04 2.09
C PRO A 241 23.13 -21.10 2.57
N SER A 242 22.50 -21.83 1.64
CA SER A 242 21.52 -22.86 1.98
C SER A 242 22.07 -24.02 2.83
N THR A 243 23.40 -24.15 2.90
CA THR A 243 24.12 -25.11 3.73
C THR A 243 24.06 -24.77 5.23
N CYS A 244 23.77 -23.52 5.59
CA CYS A 244 23.65 -23.06 6.98
C CYS A 244 22.36 -23.50 7.68
N GLY A 245 21.44 -24.18 6.97
CA GLY A 245 20.27 -24.83 7.55
C GLY A 245 18.94 -24.38 6.97
N GLU A 246 17.85 -24.85 7.60
CA GLU A 246 16.49 -24.68 7.08
C GLU A 246 16.02 -23.21 7.10
N ILE A 247 16.50 -22.41 8.05
CA ILE A 247 16.19 -20.98 8.14
C ILE A 247 16.79 -20.23 6.93
N ALA A 248 18.05 -20.52 6.58
CA ALA A 248 18.72 -19.93 5.42
C ALA A 248 17.98 -20.26 4.12
N LYS A 249 17.58 -21.52 3.92
CA LYS A 249 16.75 -21.94 2.76
C LYS A 249 15.45 -21.15 2.66
N ARG A 250 14.71 -20.99 3.76
CA ARG A 250 13.47 -20.21 3.80
C ARG A 250 13.69 -18.73 3.48
N ARG A 251 14.82 -18.14 3.90
CA ARG A 251 15.21 -16.76 3.56
C ARG A 251 15.49 -16.64 2.05
N ILE A 252 16.26 -17.57 1.48
CA ILE A 252 16.55 -17.61 0.04
C ILE A 252 15.24 -17.72 -0.77
N GLU A 253 14.34 -18.64 -0.41
CA GLU A 253 13.04 -18.80 -1.07
C GLU A 253 12.14 -17.55 -0.96
N PHE A 254 12.20 -16.85 0.17
CA PHE A 254 11.49 -15.58 0.34
C PHE A 254 11.96 -14.55 -0.70
N TYR A 255 13.26 -14.39 -0.89
CA TYR A 255 13.82 -13.46 -1.86
C TYR A 255 13.61 -13.93 -3.31
N ASN A 256 13.70 -15.24 -3.60
CA ASN A 256 13.37 -15.80 -4.91
C ASN A 256 11.93 -15.45 -5.35
N ARG A 257 10.94 -15.55 -4.45
CA ARG A 257 9.54 -15.16 -4.74
C ARG A 257 9.33 -13.68 -5.01
N ILE A 258 10.31 -12.84 -4.67
CA ILE A 258 10.30 -11.40 -4.91
C ILE A 258 10.97 -11.06 -6.25
N GLY A 259 11.82 -11.95 -6.76
CA GLY A 259 12.57 -11.79 -8.01
C GLY A 259 14.06 -11.58 -7.80
N PHE A 260 14.62 -11.99 -6.67
CA PHE A 260 16.07 -12.07 -6.48
C PHE A 260 16.58 -13.43 -6.95
N HIS A 261 17.81 -13.45 -7.46
CA HIS A 261 18.53 -14.63 -7.91
C HIS A 261 19.83 -14.74 -7.11
N SER A 262 20.15 -15.95 -6.67
CA SER A 262 21.36 -16.27 -5.90
C SER A 262 22.55 -16.56 -6.81
N PHE A 263 23.75 -16.21 -6.36
CA PHE A 263 25.02 -16.52 -7.05
C PHE A 263 25.85 -17.51 -6.22
N PRO A 264 25.47 -18.81 -6.14
CA PRO A 264 26.14 -19.78 -5.26
C PRO A 264 27.59 -20.08 -5.69
N ASP A 265 27.92 -19.96 -6.96
CA ASP A 265 29.27 -20.21 -7.48
C ASP A 265 30.23 -19.03 -7.25
N PHE A 266 29.71 -17.89 -6.78
CA PHE A 266 30.52 -16.72 -6.45
C PHE A 266 30.82 -16.71 -4.95
N LYS A 267 32.09 -16.93 -4.60
CA LYS A 267 32.54 -16.94 -3.21
C LYS A 267 32.57 -15.51 -2.65
N TYR A 268 31.64 -15.21 -1.75
CA TYR A 268 31.56 -13.93 -1.05
C TYR A 268 31.80 -14.10 0.46
N ILE A 269 32.57 -13.18 1.03
CA ILE A 269 32.86 -13.14 2.45
C ILE A 269 32.52 -11.74 2.95
N GLN A 270 31.65 -11.68 3.94
CA GLN A 270 31.34 -10.44 4.64
C GLN A 270 32.48 -10.10 5.61
N PRO A 271 33.06 -8.89 5.52
CA PRO A 271 34.02 -8.44 6.52
C PRO A 271 33.32 -8.19 7.87
N PRO A 272 34.00 -8.43 9.00
CA PRO A 272 33.42 -8.17 10.31
C PRO A 272 33.22 -6.66 10.55
N TYR A 273 32.15 -6.30 11.25
CA TYR A 273 31.88 -4.92 11.67
C TYR A 273 32.91 -4.39 12.70
N ASP A 274 33.43 -5.25 13.58
CA ASP A 274 34.37 -4.87 14.63
C ASP A 274 35.69 -5.65 14.55
N THR A 275 36.78 -5.04 15.03
CA THR A 275 38.09 -5.66 15.16
C THR A 275 38.02 -6.81 16.16
N GLY A 276 38.06 -8.05 15.66
CA GLY A 276 38.08 -9.27 16.47
C GLY A 276 36.93 -10.24 16.22
N LEU A 277 35.89 -9.84 15.46
CA LEU A 277 34.86 -10.76 15.00
C LEU A 277 35.34 -11.55 13.76
N PRO A 278 34.94 -12.83 13.59
CA PRO A 278 35.31 -13.59 12.41
C PRO A 278 34.58 -13.07 11.17
N PRO A 279 35.19 -13.16 9.99
CA PRO A 279 34.46 -12.96 8.74
C PRO A 279 33.39 -14.02 8.56
N VAL A 280 32.27 -13.67 7.91
CA VAL A 280 31.12 -14.55 7.72
C VAL A 280 31.01 -14.91 6.23
N GLU A 281 30.94 -16.20 5.92
CA GLU A 281 30.66 -16.65 4.56
C GLU A 281 29.17 -16.43 4.24
N LEU A 282 28.91 -15.55 3.28
CA LEU A 282 27.57 -15.20 2.83
C LEU A 282 27.46 -15.39 1.32
N MET A 283 26.24 -15.34 0.81
CA MET A 283 25.93 -15.40 -0.61
C MET A 283 25.22 -14.13 -1.02
N LEU A 284 25.65 -13.56 -2.16
CA LEU A 284 24.96 -12.41 -2.76
C LEU A 284 23.71 -12.90 -3.49
N MET A 285 22.64 -12.12 -3.38
CA MET A 285 21.48 -12.23 -4.26
C MET A 285 21.18 -10.90 -4.93
N SER A 286 20.74 -10.92 -6.18
CA SER A 286 20.35 -9.70 -6.92
C SER A 286 19.06 -9.84 -7.69
N THR A 287 18.36 -8.74 -7.91
CA THR A 287 17.20 -8.67 -8.83
C THR A 287 17.60 -8.65 -10.31
N SER A 288 18.88 -8.73 -10.63
CA SER A 288 19.42 -8.76 -12.00
C SER A 288 20.55 -9.76 -12.09
N ASP A 289 20.52 -10.64 -13.10
CA ASP A 289 21.62 -11.57 -13.37
C ASP A 289 22.82 -10.88 -14.03
N ASN A 290 22.58 -9.76 -14.72
CA ASN A 290 23.63 -8.94 -15.32
C ASN A 290 24.13 -7.92 -14.28
N ILE A 291 24.93 -8.39 -13.33
CA ILE A 291 25.56 -7.57 -12.30
C ILE A 291 27.04 -7.91 -12.14
N ASP A 292 27.87 -6.87 -12.04
CA ASP A 292 29.30 -7.04 -11.76
C ASP A 292 29.51 -7.32 -10.27
N LEU A 293 29.56 -8.61 -9.92
CA LEU A 293 29.73 -9.08 -8.54
C LEU A 293 31.07 -8.66 -7.94
N GLN A 294 32.14 -8.53 -8.73
CA GLN A 294 33.45 -8.09 -8.25
C GLN A 294 33.40 -6.63 -7.83
N ASN A 295 32.81 -5.77 -8.68
CA ASN A 295 32.58 -4.38 -8.32
C ASN A 295 31.65 -4.26 -7.11
N VAL A 296 30.57 -5.04 -7.04
CA VAL A 296 29.69 -5.08 -5.85
C VAL A 296 30.51 -5.38 -4.59
N THR A 297 31.26 -6.48 -4.57
CA THR A 297 32.09 -6.87 -3.42
C THR A 297 33.07 -5.78 -3.03
N HIS A 298 33.78 -5.18 -3.99
CA HIS A 298 34.70 -4.09 -3.72
C HIS A 298 34.01 -2.90 -3.03
N ARG A 299 32.87 -2.44 -3.58
CA ARG A 299 32.08 -1.33 -3.00
C ARG A 299 31.53 -1.66 -1.61
N LEU A 300 31.08 -2.90 -1.39
CA LEU A 300 30.61 -3.31 -0.06
C LEU A 300 31.75 -3.29 0.95
N HIS A 301 32.88 -3.91 0.62
CA HIS A 301 34.04 -3.92 1.52
C HIS A 301 34.52 -2.50 1.82
N SER A 302 34.71 -1.65 0.80
CA SER A 302 35.27 -0.31 0.97
C SER A 302 34.30 0.70 1.61
N ASP A 303 33.07 0.82 1.09
CA ASP A 303 32.15 1.88 1.50
C ASP A 303 31.23 1.48 2.66
N VAL A 304 30.84 0.20 2.75
CA VAL A 304 29.91 -0.29 3.79
C VAL A 304 30.70 -0.73 5.01
N TYR A 305 31.67 -1.61 4.84
CA TYR A 305 32.44 -2.21 5.95
C TYR A 305 33.74 -1.46 6.28
N GLY A 306 34.19 -0.53 5.44
CA GLY A 306 35.41 0.23 5.66
C GLY A 306 36.69 -0.62 5.62
N LYS A 307 36.70 -1.68 4.81
CA LYS A 307 37.82 -2.61 4.60
C LYS A 307 38.28 -2.55 3.13
N ASN A 308 39.59 -2.60 2.91
CA ASN A 308 40.20 -2.70 1.59
C ASN A 308 40.65 -4.13 1.30
#